data_AF-A0A672H2R2-F1
#
_entry.id   AF-A0A672H2R2-F1
#
_cell.length_a   1.000
_cell.length_b   1.000
_cell.length_c   1.000
_cell.angle_alpha   90.00
_cell.angle_beta   90.00
_cell.angle_gamma   90.00
#
_symmetry.space_group_name_H-M   'P 1'
#
loop_
_entity.id
_entity.type
_entity.pdbx_description
1 polymer ?
#
loop_
_entity_poly.entity_id
_entity_poly.type
_entity_poly.pdbx_seq_one_letter_code
_entity_poly.pdbx_strand_id
1 'polypeptide(L)'
;SLVDATAQTAASRLAAAEEYRRLIGQASISLRNAKDVRGLEQLQRLQAELLDSLRELQRVKKSYLQLNHIAAVAREKAADAQSRARKSEHGIFHFKTGLHKMTAKLSARLKECDDRLTEVRNEYLLTLAAVNAHQQHYYDNDLPQVMEAPLHPAVWHRDGNLPEHTHTVRPHLGVCEQGLYAHPTQITHGAGTVGSERTRLNQVISG
;
A
#
# COMPACT_ATOMS: atom_id res chain seq x y z
N SER A 1 59.25 -20.52 46.82
CA SER A 1 58.51 -21.44 47.70
C SER A 1 57.37 -22.09 46.91
N LEU A 2 56.88 -23.28 47.30
CA LEU A 2 55.66 -23.89 46.74
C LEU A 2 54.46 -22.92 46.80
N VAL A 3 54.44 -22.08 47.84
CA VAL A 3 53.44 -21.03 48.05
C VAL A 3 53.47 -19.98 46.94
N ASP A 4 54.66 -19.55 46.49
CA ASP A 4 54.80 -18.56 45.41
C ASP A 4 54.35 -19.13 44.06
N ALA A 5 54.67 -20.40 43.79
CA ALA A 5 54.21 -21.09 42.58
C ALA A 5 52.68 -21.25 42.56
N THR A 6 52.09 -21.51 43.73
CA THR A 6 50.64 -21.60 43.90
C THR A 6 49.97 -20.23 43.73
N ALA A 7 50.56 -19.17 44.31
CA ALA A 7 50.09 -17.79 44.17
C ALA A 7 50.17 -17.30 42.71
N GLN A 8 51.27 -17.61 42.00
CA GLN A 8 51.44 -17.29 40.59
C GLN A 8 50.42 -18.03 39.72
N THR A 9 50.15 -19.29 40.01
CA THR A 9 49.12 -20.07 39.31
C THR A 9 47.74 -19.47 39.55
N ALA A 10 47.41 -19.09 40.79
CA ALA A 10 46.14 -18.43 41.10
C ALA A 10 46.00 -17.08 40.37
N ALA A 11 47.06 -16.27 40.36
CA ALA A 11 47.09 -15.00 39.63
C ALA A 11 46.90 -15.18 38.12
N SER A 12 47.56 -16.18 37.52
CA SER A 12 47.39 -16.49 36.09
C SER A 12 45.97 -16.92 35.74
N ARG A 13 45.31 -17.69 36.61
CA ARG A 13 43.91 -18.12 36.43
C ARG A 13 42.92 -16.95 36.57
N LEU A 14 43.16 -16.04 37.52
CA LEU A 14 42.35 -14.83 37.67
C LEU A 14 42.50 -13.90 36.46
N ALA A 15 43.72 -13.66 36.00
CA ALA A 15 43.98 -12.85 34.81
C ALA A 15 43.29 -13.46 33.57
N ALA A 16 43.37 -14.77 33.39
CA ALA A 16 42.67 -15.46 32.30
C ALA A 16 41.14 -15.32 32.40
N ALA A 17 40.58 -15.47 33.61
CA ALA A 17 39.15 -15.33 33.85
C ALA A 17 38.64 -13.90 33.61
N GLU A 18 39.41 -12.89 34.00
CA GLU A 18 39.12 -11.47 33.72
C GLU A 18 39.16 -11.17 32.23
N GLU A 19 40.15 -11.72 31.53
CA GLU A 19 40.27 -11.55 30.07
C GLU A 19 39.11 -12.22 29.32
N TYR A 20 38.70 -13.42 29.71
CA TYR A 20 37.50 -14.04 29.14
C TYR A 20 36.24 -13.21 29.39
N ARG A 21 36.06 -12.70 30.61
CA ARG A 21 34.92 -11.84 30.95
C ARG A 21 34.92 -10.57 30.10
N ARG A 22 36.09 -9.97 29.89
CA ARG A 22 36.28 -8.79 29.05
C ARG A 22 35.93 -9.07 27.58
N LEU A 23 36.48 -10.15 27.01
CA LEU A 23 36.25 -10.53 25.61
C LEU A 23 34.78 -10.89 25.36
N ILE A 24 34.17 -11.69 26.23
CA ILE A 24 32.76 -12.08 26.13
C ILE A 24 31.86 -10.84 26.24
N GLY A 25 32.14 -9.94 27.18
CA GLY A 25 31.39 -8.69 27.34
C GLY A 25 31.49 -7.79 26.10
N GLN A 26 32.71 -7.60 25.58
CA GLN A 26 32.94 -6.78 24.38
C GLN A 26 32.27 -7.37 23.13
N ALA A 27 32.41 -8.69 22.92
CA ALA A 27 31.77 -9.37 21.80
C ALA A 27 30.24 -9.27 21.87
N SER A 28 29.65 -9.41 23.06
CA SER A 28 28.20 -9.31 23.27
C SER A 28 27.67 -7.91 23.00
N ILE A 29 28.35 -6.86 23.48
CA ILE A 29 27.98 -5.46 23.24
C ILE A 29 28.12 -5.12 21.75
N SER A 30 29.24 -5.52 21.13
CA SER A 30 29.49 -5.30 19.71
C SER A 30 28.44 -5.97 18.83
N LEU A 31 28.10 -7.24 19.12
CA LEU A 31 27.08 -7.99 18.40
C LEU A 31 25.69 -7.35 18.54
N ARG A 32 25.32 -6.90 19.75
CA ARG A 32 24.05 -6.21 19.99
C ARG A 32 23.97 -4.92 19.19
N ASN A 33 24.95 -4.04 19.32
CA ASN A 33 24.98 -2.76 18.61
C ASN A 33 24.93 -2.96 17.09
N ALA A 34 25.64 -3.96 16.57
CA ALA A 34 25.61 -4.26 15.13
C ALA A 34 24.24 -4.77 14.66
N LYS A 35 23.51 -5.53 15.48
CA LYS A 35 22.13 -5.94 15.17
C LYS A 35 21.16 -4.76 15.21
N ASP A 36 21.28 -3.88 16.22
CA ASP A 36 20.44 -2.70 16.37
C ASP A 36 20.57 -1.76 15.16
N VAL A 37 21.80 -1.48 14.72
CA VAL A 37 22.06 -0.64 13.53
C VAL A 37 21.45 -1.26 12.27
N ARG A 38 21.66 -2.57 12.04
CA ARG A 38 21.10 -3.26 10.87
C ARG A 38 19.57 -3.28 10.87
N GLY A 39 18.95 -3.49 12.04
CA GLY A 39 17.50 -3.46 12.18
C GLY A 39 16.91 -2.09 11.87
N LEU A 40 17.55 -1.02 12.37
CA LEU A 40 17.12 0.34 12.09
C LEU A 40 17.24 0.71 10.60
N GLU A 41 18.36 0.37 9.96
CA GLU A 41 18.55 0.59 8.52
C GLU A 41 17.51 -0.16 7.69
N GLN A 42 17.21 -1.41 8.05
CA GLN A 42 16.21 -2.21 7.36
C GLN A 42 14.80 -1.59 7.51
N LEU A 43 14.44 -1.16 8.72
CA LEU A 43 13.16 -0.52 8.97
C LEU A 43 13.01 0.79 8.18
N GLN A 44 14.07 1.60 8.13
CA GLN A 44 14.09 2.85 7.36
C GLN A 44 13.87 2.61 5.87
N ARG A 45 14.48 1.55 5.30
CA ARG A 45 14.28 1.18 3.89
C ARG A 45 12.84 0.77 3.61
N LEU A 46 12.29 -0.15 4.40
CA LEU A 46 10.90 -0.62 4.25
C LEU A 46 9.89 0.52 4.37
N GLN A 47 10.09 1.42 5.33
CA GLN A 47 9.22 2.59 5.49
C GLN A 47 9.35 3.57 4.31
N ALA A 48 10.56 3.76 3.77
CA ALA A 48 10.76 4.60 2.59
C ALA A 48 10.04 4.02 1.35
N GLU A 49 10.13 2.71 1.12
CA GLU A 49 9.44 2.02 0.02
C GLU A 49 7.92 2.14 0.13
N LEU A 50 7.37 1.95 1.33
CA LEU A 50 5.94 2.14 1.57
C LEU A 50 5.51 3.59 1.31
N LEU A 51 6.29 4.57 1.78
CA LEU A 51 6.03 5.99 1.56
C LEU A 51 6.07 6.36 0.07
N ASP A 52 7.02 5.80 -0.70
CA ASP A 52 7.10 6.04 -2.14
C ASP A 52 5.90 5.46 -2.87
N SER A 53 5.44 4.26 -2.48
CA SER A 53 4.20 3.69 -3.04
C SER A 53 2.96 4.55 -2.74
N LEU A 54 2.88 5.15 -1.55
CA LEU A 54 1.81 6.08 -1.18
C LEU A 54 1.88 7.39 -1.98
N ARG A 55 3.08 7.90 -2.26
CA ARG A 55 3.27 9.09 -3.12
C ARG A 55 2.79 8.83 -4.54
N GLU A 56 3.08 7.67 -5.10
CA GLU A 56 2.58 7.28 -6.41
C GLU A 56 1.06 7.16 -6.44
N LEU A 57 0.44 6.53 -5.41
CA LEU A 57 -1.01 6.48 -5.29
C LEU A 57 -1.64 7.88 -5.28
N GLN A 58 -1.04 8.84 -4.54
CA GLN A 58 -1.51 10.23 -4.53
C GLN A 58 -1.38 10.89 -5.90
N ARG A 59 -0.29 10.65 -6.62
CA ARG A 59 -0.08 11.16 -7.98
C ARG A 59 -1.16 10.65 -8.93
N VAL A 60 -1.41 9.34 -8.96
CA VAL A 60 -2.42 8.73 -9.85
C VAL A 60 -3.83 9.17 -9.45
N LYS A 61 -4.14 9.25 -8.15
CA LYS A 61 -5.42 9.77 -7.65
C LYS A 61 -5.68 11.20 -8.13
N LYS A 62 -4.67 12.08 -8.08
CA LYS A 62 -4.80 13.46 -8.57
C LYS A 62 -5.10 13.51 -10.07
N SER A 63 -4.41 12.69 -10.86
CA SER A 63 -4.66 12.56 -12.30
C SER A 63 -6.09 12.08 -12.58
N TYR A 64 -6.55 11.06 -11.87
CA TYR A 64 -7.91 10.53 -11.97
C TYR A 64 -8.96 11.61 -11.71
N LEU A 65 -8.85 12.36 -10.62
CA LEU A 65 -9.79 13.42 -10.28
C LEU A 65 -9.80 14.54 -11.33
N GLN A 66 -8.63 14.92 -11.85
CA GLN A 66 -8.52 15.92 -12.89
C GLN A 66 -9.19 15.47 -14.19
N LEU A 67 -8.93 14.25 -14.66
CA LEU A 67 -9.56 13.72 -15.88
C LEU A 67 -11.06 13.48 -15.69
N ASN A 68 -11.48 13.08 -14.49
CA ASN A 68 -12.90 12.91 -14.17
C ASN A 68 -13.66 14.24 -14.35
N HIS A 69 -13.10 15.33 -13.84
CA HIS A 69 -13.64 16.67 -14.03
C HIS A 69 -13.68 17.08 -15.51
N ILE A 70 -12.59 16.88 -16.26
CA ILE A 70 -12.53 17.20 -17.70
C ILE A 70 -13.60 16.42 -18.47
N ALA A 71 -13.74 15.12 -18.21
CA ALA A 71 -14.75 14.29 -18.86
C ALA A 71 -16.17 14.75 -18.51
N ALA A 72 -16.43 15.16 -17.27
CA ALA A 72 -17.73 15.72 -16.87
C ALA A 72 -18.08 16.99 -17.67
N VAL A 73 -17.13 17.92 -17.79
CA VAL A 73 -17.30 19.14 -18.61
C VAL A 73 -17.49 18.79 -20.10
N ALA A 74 -16.78 17.79 -20.61
CA ALA A 74 -16.94 17.32 -21.99
C ALA A 74 -18.34 16.73 -22.24
N ARG A 75 -18.89 15.97 -21.29
CA ARG A 75 -20.26 15.42 -21.35
C ARG A 75 -21.30 16.53 -21.40
N GLU A 76 -21.16 17.54 -20.53
CA GLU A 76 -22.06 18.70 -20.52
C GLU A 76 -22.05 19.44 -21.87
N LYS A 77 -20.86 19.73 -22.41
CA LYS A 77 -20.72 20.40 -23.72
C LYS A 77 -21.32 19.58 -24.86
N ALA A 78 -21.08 18.27 -24.87
CA ALA A 78 -21.65 17.38 -25.88
C ALA A 78 -23.19 17.32 -25.78
N ALA A 79 -23.73 17.25 -24.56
CA ALA A 79 -25.17 17.24 -24.32
C ALA A 79 -25.84 18.57 -24.73
N ASP A 80 -25.25 19.72 -24.40
CA ASP A 80 -25.75 21.03 -24.83
C ASP A 80 -25.74 21.15 -26.36
N ALA A 81 -24.64 20.77 -27.02
CA ALA A 81 -24.56 20.79 -28.48
C ALA A 81 -25.59 19.85 -29.13
N GLN A 82 -25.84 18.68 -28.56
CA GLN A 82 -26.86 17.75 -29.04
C GLN A 82 -28.27 18.32 -28.85
N SER A 83 -28.56 18.95 -27.70
CA SER A 83 -29.83 19.63 -27.43
C SER A 83 -30.09 20.76 -28.42
N ARG A 84 -29.08 21.59 -28.72
CA ARG A 84 -29.16 22.64 -29.74
C ARG A 84 -29.41 22.08 -31.13
N ALA A 85 -28.73 20.99 -31.50
CA ALA A 85 -28.93 20.34 -32.80
C ALA A 85 -30.37 19.81 -32.96
N ARG A 86 -30.95 19.22 -31.91
CA ARG A 86 -32.35 18.75 -31.91
C ARG A 86 -33.36 19.90 -32.02
N LYS A 87 -33.14 21.00 -31.28
CA LYS A 87 -34.03 22.18 -31.31
C LYS A 87 -34.03 22.92 -32.65
N SER A 88 -32.91 22.86 -33.38
CA SER A 88 -32.69 23.60 -34.63
C SER A 88 -32.94 22.76 -35.89
N GLU A 89 -33.55 21.58 -35.75
CA GLU A 89 -33.78 20.61 -36.82
C GLU A 89 -34.60 21.19 -38.00
N HIS A 90 -35.40 22.24 -37.75
CA HIS A 90 -36.25 22.94 -38.73
C HIS A 90 -35.63 24.25 -39.28
N GLY A 91 -34.37 24.57 -38.96
CA GLY A 91 -33.71 25.81 -39.36
C GLY A 91 -33.02 25.77 -40.74
N ILE A 92 -32.46 26.91 -41.16
CA ILE A 92 -31.79 27.12 -42.46
C ILE A 92 -30.68 26.05 -42.70
N PHE A 93 -30.65 25.49 -43.92
CA PHE A 93 -29.81 24.34 -44.31
C PHE A 93 -28.31 24.49 -44.00
N HIS A 94 -27.76 25.70 -44.14
CA HIS A 94 -26.36 25.99 -43.83
C HIS A 94 -26.05 25.96 -42.32
N PHE A 95 -26.98 26.42 -41.50
CA PHE A 95 -26.87 26.40 -40.03
C PHE A 95 -26.92 24.97 -39.49
N LYS A 96 -27.76 24.11 -40.09
CA LYS A 96 -27.87 22.69 -39.75
C LYS A 96 -26.56 21.93 -39.96
N THR A 97 -25.91 22.12 -41.11
CA THR A 97 -24.64 21.42 -41.42
C THR A 97 -23.52 21.81 -40.45
N GLY A 98 -23.40 23.09 -40.08
CA GLY A 98 -22.43 23.57 -39.10
C GLY A 98 -22.65 22.96 -37.70
N LEU A 99 -23.91 22.88 -37.25
CA LEU A 99 -24.26 22.27 -35.97
C LEU A 99 -23.94 20.77 -35.93
N HIS A 100 -24.28 20.01 -36.96
CA HIS A 100 -23.94 18.58 -37.01
C HIS A 100 -22.43 18.34 -36.95
N LYS A 101 -21.62 19.15 -37.66
CA LYS A 101 -20.16 19.09 -37.59
C LYS A 101 -19.65 19.39 -36.17
N MET A 102 -20.21 20.40 -35.52
CA MET A 102 -19.84 20.75 -34.14
C MET A 102 -20.21 19.63 -33.14
N THR A 103 -21.43 19.08 -33.24
CA THR A 103 -21.86 17.94 -32.43
C THR A 103 -20.93 16.75 -32.63
N ALA A 104 -20.61 16.38 -33.87
CA ALA A 104 -19.69 15.28 -34.17
C ALA A 104 -18.30 15.51 -33.56
N LYS A 105 -17.76 16.73 -33.65
CA LYS A 105 -16.47 17.10 -33.05
C LYS A 105 -16.49 16.99 -31.52
N LEU A 106 -17.56 17.43 -30.87
CA LEU A 106 -17.69 17.36 -29.41
C LEU A 106 -17.91 15.91 -28.93
N SER A 107 -18.67 15.10 -29.68
CA SER A 107 -18.82 13.66 -29.42
C SER A 107 -17.49 12.92 -29.55
N ALA A 108 -16.68 13.24 -30.56
CA ALA A 108 -15.34 12.65 -30.71
C ALA A 108 -14.42 13.01 -29.52
N ARG A 109 -14.44 14.27 -29.08
CA ARG A 109 -13.70 14.72 -27.90
C ARG A 109 -14.18 14.06 -26.61
N LEU A 110 -15.49 13.87 -26.46
CA LEU A 110 -16.07 13.18 -25.32
C LEU A 110 -15.55 11.73 -25.27
N LYS A 111 -15.59 11.01 -26.40
CA LYS A 111 -15.07 9.65 -26.48
C LYS A 111 -13.60 9.58 -26.06
N GLU A 112 -12.76 10.48 -26.57
CA GLU A 112 -11.35 10.55 -26.19
C GLU A 112 -11.17 10.82 -24.68
N CYS A 113 -11.98 11.69 -24.09
CA CYS A 113 -11.95 11.95 -22.64
C CYS A 113 -12.38 10.73 -21.83
N ASP A 114 -13.42 10.01 -22.26
CA ASP A 114 -13.91 8.81 -21.60
C ASP A 114 -12.91 7.65 -21.68
N ASP A 115 -12.24 7.48 -22.83
CA ASP A 115 -11.19 6.48 -23.02
C ASP A 115 -10.02 6.75 -22.05
N ARG A 116 -9.51 7.99 -22.01
CA ARG A 116 -8.44 8.40 -21.09
C ARG A 116 -8.85 8.32 -19.62
N LEU A 117 -10.10 8.68 -19.29
CA LEU A 117 -10.60 8.56 -17.92
C LEU A 117 -10.65 7.08 -17.48
N THR A 118 -11.02 6.18 -18.38
CA THR A 118 -11.03 4.74 -18.11
C THR A 118 -9.63 4.22 -17.84
N GLU A 119 -8.65 4.63 -18.65
CA GLU A 119 -7.25 4.28 -18.47
C GLU A 119 -6.73 4.70 -17.09
N VAL A 120 -6.86 6.00 -16.74
CA VAL A 120 -6.37 6.52 -15.46
C VAL A 120 -7.16 5.98 -14.26
N ARG A 121 -8.46 5.67 -14.42
CA ARG A 121 -9.23 4.99 -13.38
C ARG A 121 -8.70 3.59 -13.11
N ASN A 122 -8.37 2.83 -14.16
CA ASN A 122 -7.82 1.49 -14.02
C ASN A 122 -6.43 1.54 -13.37
N GLU A 123 -5.57 2.48 -13.79
CA GLU A 123 -4.27 2.73 -13.14
C GLU A 123 -4.46 3.02 -11.64
N TYR A 124 -5.36 3.94 -11.28
CA TYR A 124 -5.65 4.27 -9.89
C TYR A 124 -6.07 3.06 -9.06
N LEU A 125 -6.99 2.23 -9.58
CA LEU A 125 -7.48 1.04 -8.88
C LEU A 125 -6.39 -0.01 -8.70
N LEU A 126 -5.55 -0.23 -9.71
CA LEU A 126 -4.42 -1.15 -9.65
C LEU A 126 -3.36 -0.66 -8.65
N THR A 127 -3.00 0.62 -8.69
CA THR A 127 -2.07 1.21 -7.72
C THR A 127 -2.61 1.13 -6.30
N LEU A 128 -3.91 1.40 -6.11
CA LEU A 128 -4.56 1.29 -4.79
C LEU A 128 -4.50 -0.15 -4.26
N ALA A 129 -4.81 -1.14 -5.10
CA ALA A 129 -4.72 -2.56 -4.72
C ALA A 129 -3.28 -2.95 -4.35
N ALA A 130 -2.29 -2.51 -5.14
CA ALA A 130 -0.88 -2.77 -4.87
C ALA A 130 -0.41 -2.13 -3.55
N VAL A 131 -0.78 -0.88 -3.27
CA VAL A 131 -0.43 -0.19 -2.03
C VAL A 131 -1.10 -0.86 -0.82
N ASN A 132 -2.35 -1.28 -0.94
CA ASN A 132 -3.02 -2.02 0.13
C ASN A 132 -2.32 -3.34 0.42
N ALA A 133 -1.95 -4.10 -0.61
CA ALA A 133 -1.19 -5.34 -0.45
C ALA A 133 0.20 -5.09 0.19
N HIS A 134 0.89 -4.03 -0.24
CA HIS A 134 2.18 -3.64 0.33
C HIS A 134 2.06 -3.25 1.81
N GLN A 135 1.03 -2.48 2.15
CA GLN A 135 0.76 -2.10 3.54
C GLN A 135 0.43 -3.32 4.41
N GLN A 136 -0.38 -4.26 3.91
CA GLN A 136 -0.66 -5.50 4.62
C GLN A 136 0.62 -6.31 4.86
N HIS A 137 1.43 -6.51 3.81
CA HIS A 137 2.71 -7.21 3.92
C HIS A 137 3.67 -6.53 4.92
N TYR A 138 3.71 -5.20 4.92
CA TYR A 138 4.54 -4.44 5.86
C TYR A 138 4.18 -4.74 7.31
N TYR A 139 2.89 -4.82 7.65
CA TYR A 139 2.44 -5.07 9.02
C TYR A 139 2.45 -6.56 9.41
N ASP A 140 2.12 -7.45 8.47
CA ASP A 140 1.97 -8.89 8.74
C ASP A 140 3.31 -9.62 8.71
N ASN A 141 4.28 -9.15 7.91
CA ASN A 141 5.58 -9.81 7.71
C ASN A 141 6.78 -8.91 8.07
N ASP A 142 6.91 -7.75 7.41
CA ASP A 142 8.19 -7.01 7.43
C ASP A 142 8.49 -6.45 8.81
N LEU A 143 7.50 -5.84 9.46
CA LEU A 143 7.65 -5.26 10.79
C LEU A 143 7.93 -6.36 11.85
N PRO A 144 7.17 -7.47 11.92
CA PRO A 144 7.53 -8.61 12.77
C PRO A 144 8.93 -9.16 12.52
N GLN A 145 9.37 -9.35 11.28
CA GLN A 145 10.73 -9.86 11.00
C GLN A 145 11.83 -8.96 11.55
N VAL A 146 11.68 -7.64 11.39
CA VAL A 146 12.66 -6.68 11.92
C VAL A 146 12.62 -6.62 13.45
N MET A 147 11.44 -6.81 14.07
CA MET A 147 11.22 -6.80 15.52
C MET A 147 11.52 -8.13 16.23
N GLU A 148 11.47 -9.27 15.54
CA GLU A 148 11.79 -10.60 16.07
C GLU A 148 13.29 -10.93 15.99
N ALA A 149 14.04 -10.30 15.06
CA ALA A 149 15.50 -10.36 15.07
C ALA A 149 16.13 -9.95 16.43
N PRO A 150 15.52 -9.02 17.21
CA PRO A 150 15.86 -8.75 18.60
C PRO A 150 15.47 -9.81 19.66
N LEU A 151 14.52 -10.73 19.42
CA LEU A 151 13.81 -11.45 20.50
C LEU A 151 13.94 -12.98 20.54
N HIS A 152 14.67 -13.65 19.64
CA HIS A 152 15.01 -15.08 19.81
C HIS A 152 16.30 -15.27 20.65
N PRO A 153 16.35 -16.24 21.59
CA PRO A 153 16.35 -15.91 23.01
C PRO A 153 17.74 -15.97 23.67
N ALA A 154 18.14 -14.85 24.27
CA ALA A 154 18.84 -14.92 25.55
C ALA A 154 17.80 -15.34 26.60
N VAL A 155 17.60 -16.65 26.77
CA VAL A 155 16.78 -17.21 27.85
C VAL A 155 17.42 -16.79 29.18
N TRP A 156 16.81 -15.79 29.80
CA TRP A 156 16.92 -15.52 31.21
C TRP A 156 16.32 -16.69 31.98
N HIS A 157 17.16 -17.58 32.48
CA HIS A 157 16.81 -18.40 33.64
C HIS A 157 17.06 -17.58 34.91
N ARG A 158 16.08 -17.64 35.84
CA ARG A 158 15.96 -16.94 37.14
C ARG A 158 15.60 -15.45 37.02
N ASP A 159 14.56 -14.92 37.64
CA ASP A 159 13.77 -15.35 38.81
C ASP A 159 12.29 -14.98 38.61
N GLY A 160 11.41 -15.73 39.28
CA GLY A 160 9.97 -15.65 39.07
C GLY A 160 9.33 -14.36 39.56
N ASN A 161 8.46 -13.79 38.72
CA ASN A 161 7.15 -13.27 39.11
C ASN A 161 6.36 -12.94 37.83
N LEU A 162 5.22 -13.56 37.60
CA LEU A 162 4.33 -13.26 36.48
C LEU A 162 3.07 -12.59 37.02
N PRO A 163 2.76 -11.33 36.67
CA PRO A 163 1.38 -10.86 36.73
C PRO A 163 0.68 -11.23 35.42
N GLU A 164 -0.43 -11.95 35.56
CA GLU A 164 -1.41 -12.17 34.50
C GLU A 164 -1.97 -10.85 33.96
N HIS A 165 -2.44 -10.94 32.71
CA HIS A 165 -3.28 -10.01 31.96
C HIS A 165 -2.58 -8.96 31.09
N THR A 166 -2.43 -9.30 29.81
CA THR A 166 -2.61 -8.33 28.73
C THR A 166 -3.58 -8.88 27.70
N HIS A 167 -4.78 -8.27 27.69
CA HIS A 167 -5.74 -8.41 26.60
C HIS A 167 -5.09 -7.97 25.29
N THR A 168 -5.07 -8.85 24.30
CA THR A 168 -4.68 -8.54 22.92
C THR A 168 -5.77 -7.66 22.30
N VAL A 169 -5.59 -6.35 22.29
CA VAL A 169 -6.43 -5.44 21.51
C VAL A 169 -6.00 -5.55 20.06
N ARG A 170 -6.79 -6.27 19.26
CA ARG A 170 -6.76 -6.19 17.79
C ARG A 170 -7.11 -4.77 17.37
N PRO A 171 -6.27 -4.04 16.63
CA PRO A 171 -6.72 -2.81 16.00
C PRO A 171 -7.65 -3.18 14.85
N HIS A 172 -8.94 -2.90 15.01
CA HIS A 172 -9.87 -2.82 13.89
C HIS A 172 -9.44 -1.65 12.99
N LEU A 173 -8.65 -1.92 11.96
CA LEU A 173 -8.39 -0.96 10.89
C LEU A 173 -9.55 -1.00 9.89
N GLY A 174 -10.68 -0.42 10.32
CA GLY A 174 -11.70 0.05 9.42
C GLY A 174 -11.22 1.36 8.80
N VAL A 175 -10.76 1.32 7.56
CA VAL A 175 -10.69 2.54 6.75
C VAL A 175 -12.12 2.84 6.32
N CYS A 176 -12.77 3.74 7.05
CA CYS A 176 -14.04 4.33 6.66
C CYS A 176 -13.84 5.16 5.39
N GLU A 177 -13.99 4.56 4.21
CA GLU A 177 -14.40 5.32 3.03
C GLU A 177 -15.92 5.51 3.08
N GLN A 178 -16.35 6.53 3.83
CA GLN A 178 -17.66 7.12 3.60
C GLN A 178 -17.60 7.90 2.27
N GLY A 179 -18.24 7.34 1.25
CA GLY A 179 -18.58 8.05 0.03
C GLY A 179 -17.86 7.52 -1.20
N LEU A 180 -18.36 6.42 -1.76
CA LEU A 180 -18.82 6.33 -3.16
C LEU A 180 -19.36 4.91 -3.40
N TYR A 181 -20.54 4.62 -2.85
CA TYR A 181 -21.38 3.57 -3.43
C TYR A 181 -21.85 4.09 -4.79
N ALA A 182 -21.15 3.72 -5.85
CA ALA A 182 -21.68 3.85 -7.19
C ALA A 182 -22.86 2.87 -7.31
N HIS A 183 -24.08 3.40 -7.30
CA HIS A 183 -25.27 2.66 -7.72
C HIS A 183 -25.02 2.06 -9.11
N PRO A 184 -25.27 0.75 -9.32
CA PRO A 184 -25.39 0.23 -10.66
C PRO A 184 -26.68 0.81 -11.25
N THR A 185 -26.55 1.71 -12.22
CA THR A 185 -27.66 2.13 -13.06
C THR A 185 -28.21 0.89 -13.74
N GLN A 186 -29.41 0.48 -13.35
CA GLN A 186 -30.12 -0.63 -13.96
C GLN A 186 -30.34 -0.32 -15.44
N ILE A 187 -29.71 -1.10 -16.32
CA ILE A 187 -30.17 -1.26 -17.70
C ILE A 187 -31.06 -2.49 -17.70
N THR A 188 -32.37 -2.27 -17.60
CA THR A 188 -33.40 -3.27 -17.84
C THR A 188 -33.47 -3.58 -19.33
N HIS A 189 -33.09 -4.80 -19.73
CA HIS A 189 -33.81 -5.74 -20.62
C HIS A 189 -32.83 -6.69 -21.32
N GLY A 190 -33.07 -8.01 -21.16
CA GLY A 190 -32.42 -9.08 -21.93
C GLY A 190 -31.91 -10.22 -21.05
N ALA A 191 -32.76 -11.22 -20.83
CA ALA A 191 -32.46 -12.40 -20.02
C ALA A 191 -31.28 -13.21 -20.58
N GLY A 192 -30.38 -13.66 -19.70
CA GLY A 192 -29.36 -14.66 -20.03
C GLY A 192 -28.20 -14.74 -19.03
N THR A 193 -28.30 -15.66 -18.08
CA THR A 193 -27.17 -16.33 -17.38
C THR A 193 -26.08 -15.43 -16.76
N VAL A 194 -26.36 -14.84 -15.59
CA VAL A 194 -25.33 -14.30 -14.69
C VAL A 194 -25.08 -15.29 -13.57
N GLY A 195 -24.14 -16.19 -13.81
CA GLY A 195 -23.73 -17.21 -12.85
C GLY A 195 -22.39 -17.83 -13.21
N SER A 196 -21.34 -17.01 -13.45
CA SER A 196 -19.97 -17.57 -13.59
C SER A 196 -18.79 -16.61 -13.42
N GLU A 197 -18.97 -15.29 -13.24
CA GLU A 197 -17.79 -14.38 -13.26
C GLU A 197 -17.28 -13.95 -11.88
N ARG A 198 -17.99 -14.25 -10.79
CA ARG A 198 -17.54 -13.91 -9.42
C ARG A 198 -16.49 -14.88 -8.86
N THR A 199 -16.25 -16.01 -9.52
CA THR A 199 -15.30 -17.04 -9.06
C THR A 199 -13.94 -16.97 -9.79
N ARG A 200 -13.80 -16.17 -10.85
CA ARG A 200 -12.54 -16.11 -11.62
C ARG A 200 -11.54 -15.05 -11.16
N LEU A 201 -11.97 -14.03 -10.41
CA LEU A 201 -11.04 -13.01 -9.89
C LEU A 201 -10.31 -13.42 -8.60
N ASN A 202 -10.79 -14.45 -7.88
CA ASN A 202 -10.10 -15.01 -6.71
C ASN A 202 -9.17 -16.19 -7.04
N GLN A 203 -9.07 -16.62 -8.30
CA GLN A 203 -8.19 -17.73 -8.71
C GLN A 203 -6.89 -17.28 -9.40
N VAL A 204 -6.73 -15.99 -9.70
CA VAL A 204 -5.51 -15.46 -10.36
C VAL A 204 -4.47 -14.96 -9.34
N ILE A 205 -4.80 -14.92 -8.05
CA ILE A 205 -3.90 -14.44 -6.97
C ILE A 205 -3.42 -15.62 -6.09
N SER A 206 -3.61 -16.87 -6.51
CA SER A 206 -3.10 -18.05 -5.79
C SER A 206 -2.48 -19.10 -6.71
N GLY A 207 -1.86 -18.66 -7.81
CA GLY A 207 -0.98 -19.47 -8.65
C GLY A 207 0.45 -18.98 -8.54
#